data_AF-A0A9D5U116-F1
#
_entry.id   AF-A0A9D5U116-F1
#
_cell.length_a   1.000
_cell.length_b   1.000
_cell.length_c   1.000
_cell.angle_alpha   90.00
_cell.angle_beta   90.00
_cell.angle_gamma   90.00
#
_symmetry.space_group_name_H-M   'P 1'
#
loop_
_entity.id
_entity.type
_entity.pdbx_description
1 polymer ?
#
loop_
_entity_poly.entity_id
_entity_poly.type
_entity_poly.pdbx_seq_one_letter_code
_entity_poly.pdbx_strand_id
1 'polypeptide(L)'
;MKATVLEMRRNPKKILEAIARNEAVTLSHRGKPVARIQPIGTRPRLRVEDHPAFGMWADRKDLADPCAWVRELRKGRFCDL
;
A
#
# COMPACT_ATOMS: atom_id res chain seq x y z
N MET A 1 8.82 3.10 -5.96
CA MET A 1 9.12 2.84 -7.38
C MET A 1 10.49 3.38 -7.78
N LYS A 2 11.19 2.76 -8.75
CA LYS A 2 12.40 3.30 -9.41
C LYS A 2 12.08 3.61 -10.87
N ALA A 3 12.53 4.75 -11.38
CA ALA A 3 12.36 5.14 -12.78
C ALA A 3 13.61 5.86 -13.29
N THR A 4 13.87 5.79 -14.59
CA THR A 4 14.94 6.57 -15.22
C THR A 4 14.44 7.95 -15.65
N VAL A 5 15.34 8.92 -15.78
CA VAL A 5 15.01 10.24 -16.35
C VAL A 5 14.47 10.11 -17.79
N LEU A 6 14.94 9.12 -18.55
CA LEU A 6 14.42 8.84 -19.89
C LEU A 6 12.96 8.36 -19.85
N GLU A 7 12.61 7.46 -18.92
CA GLU A 7 11.24 6.99 -18.74
C GLU A 7 10.31 8.11 -18.28
N MET A 8 10.78 9.00 -17.40
CA MET A 8 10.03 10.20 -17.01
C MET A 8 9.66 11.05 -18.23
N ARG A 9 10.62 11.27 -19.14
CA ARG A 9 10.39 12.04 -20.37
C ARG A 9 9.46 11.33 -21.35
N ARG A 10 9.60 10.00 -21.50
CA ARG A 10 8.83 9.21 -22.48
C ARG A 10 7.41 8.91 -22.03
N ASN A 11 7.19 8.69 -20.73
CA ASN A 11 5.88 8.34 -20.18
C ASN A 11 5.64 9.03 -18.82
N PRO A 12 5.38 10.35 -18.81
CA PRO A 12 5.15 11.09 -17.58
C PRO A 12 3.91 10.62 -16.82
N LYS A 13 2.90 10.07 -17.52
CA LYS A 13 1.65 9.58 -16.90
C LYS A 13 1.92 8.51 -15.83
N LYS A 14 2.81 7.56 -16.13
CA LYS A 14 3.17 6.48 -15.19
C LYS A 14 3.73 7.02 -13.87
N ILE A 15 4.54 8.08 -13.93
CA ILE A 15 5.10 8.72 -12.75
C ILE A 15 4.04 9.50 -11.98
N LEU A 16 3.17 10.24 -12.69
CA LEU A 16 2.05 10.94 -12.07
C LEU A 16 1.08 9.98 -11.36
N GLU A 17 0.78 8.82 -11.95
CA GLU A 17 -0.05 7.78 -11.32
C GLU A 17 0.60 7.16 -10.08
N ALA A 18 1.93 6.99 -10.07
CA ALA A 18 2.65 6.52 -8.88
C ALA A 18 2.57 7.55 -7.75
N ILE A 19 2.79 8.83 -8.06
CA ILE A 19 2.67 9.94 -7.10
C ILE A 19 1.23 10.05 -6.59
N ALA A 20 0.23 9.93 -7.47
CA ALA A 20 -1.19 9.98 -7.11
C ALA A 20 -1.60 8.87 -6.13
N ARG A 21 -0.90 7.73 -6.15
CA ARG A 21 -1.07 6.60 -5.22
C ARG A 21 -0.29 6.76 -3.91
N ASN A 22 0.29 7.93 -3.64
CA ASN A 22 1.20 8.19 -2.53
C ASN A 22 2.48 7.34 -2.54
N GLU A 23 2.91 6.86 -3.71
CA GLU A 23 4.17 6.13 -3.82
C GLU A 23 5.35 7.10 -4.07
N ALA A 24 6.46 6.87 -3.38
CA ALA A 24 7.70 7.60 -3.65
C ALA A 24 8.41 7.04 -4.90
N VAL A 25 8.84 7.92 -5.79
CA VAL A 25 9.54 7.55 -7.04
C VAL A 25 10.98 8.02 -6.96
N THR A 26 11.93 7.09 -7.00
CA THR A 26 13.36 7.41 -7.10
C THR A 26 13.77 7.48 -8.57
N LEU A 27 14.26 8.64 -8.99
CA LEU A 27 14.78 8.87 -10.33
C LEU A 27 16.26 8.55 -10.42
N SER A 28 16.63 7.82 -11.47
CA SER A 28 18.02 7.54 -11.82
C SER A 28 18.41 8.12 -13.17
N HIS A 29 19.65 8.61 -13.26
CA HIS A 29 20.27 9.07 -14.49
C HIS A 29 21.59 8.32 -14.67
N ARG A 30 21.72 7.60 -15.79
CA ARG A 30 22.91 6.77 -16.10
C ARG A 30 23.28 5.82 -14.94
N GLY A 31 22.27 5.18 -14.35
CA GLY A 31 22.42 4.21 -13.25
C GLY A 31 22.61 4.81 -11.86
N LYS A 32 22.74 6.14 -11.72
CA LYS A 32 22.90 6.80 -10.42
C LYS A 32 21.59 7.44 -9.97
N PRO A 33 21.17 7.28 -8.70
CA PRO A 33 20.02 8.00 -8.16
C PRO A 33 20.32 9.49 -8.10
N VAL A 34 19.39 10.32 -8.59
CA VAL A 34 19.58 11.78 -8.70
C VAL A 34 18.53 12.56 -7.93
N ALA A 35 17.31 12.04 -7.87
CA ALA A 35 16.20 12.71 -7.21
C ALA A 35 15.19 11.71 -6.66
N ARG A 36 14.42 12.14 -5.65
CA ARG A 36 13.24 11.43 -5.15
C ARG A 36 12.04 12.34 -5.28
N ILE A 37 11.03 11.91 -6.03
CA ILE A 37 9.75 12.61 -6.14
C ILE A 37 8.81 12.00 -5.11
N GLN A 38 8.23 12.87 -4.30
CA GLN A 38 7.25 12.52 -3.29
C GLN A 38 6.01 13.44 -3.41
N PRO A 39 4.81 12.95 -3.07
CA PRO A 39 3.60 13.77 -3.08
C PRO A 39 3.74 14.97 -2.12
N ILE A 40 3.21 16.13 -2.53
CA ILE A 40 3.30 17.40 -1.76
C ILE A 40 2.30 17.42 -0.57
N GLY A 41 1.42 16.43 -0.47
CA GLY A 41 0.55 16.24 0.69
C GLY A 41 0.43 14.75 1.02
N THR A 42 0.28 14.43 2.30
CA THR A 42 -0.28 13.14 2.67
C THR A 42 -1.77 13.20 2.34
N ARG A 43 -2.30 12.21 1.62
CA ARG A 43 -3.77 12.03 1.65
C ARG A 43 -4.16 11.97 3.12
N PRO A 44 -5.23 12.68 3.54
CA PRO A 44 -5.72 12.54 4.90
C PRO A 44 -5.87 11.05 5.16
N ARG A 45 -5.14 10.54 6.14
CA ARG A 45 -5.34 9.18 6.58
C ARG A 45 -6.78 9.16 7.06
N LEU A 46 -7.60 8.33 6.41
CA LEU A 46 -8.95 8.08 6.90
C LEU A 46 -8.80 7.72 8.38
N ARG A 47 -9.60 8.32 9.27
CA ARG A 47 -9.58 7.87 10.65
C ARG A 47 -10.00 6.40 10.62
N VAL A 48 -9.43 5.60 11.50
CA VAL A 48 -9.76 4.16 11.53
C VAL A 48 -11.26 3.97 11.73
N GLU A 49 -11.87 4.88 12.49
CA GLU A 49 -13.30 5.04 12.75
C GLU A 49 -14.14 5.24 11.48
N ASP A 50 -13.62 5.97 10.49
CA ASP A 50 -14.34 6.34 9.26
C ASP A 50 -14.32 5.22 8.22
N HIS A 51 -13.56 4.15 8.45
CA HIS A 51 -13.45 3.05 7.50
C HIS A 51 -14.69 2.14 7.60
N PRO A 52 -15.38 1.79 6.49
CA PRO A 52 -16.60 0.96 6.53
C PRO A 52 -16.43 -0.42 7.18
N ALA A 53 -15.20 -0.94 7.24
CA ALA A 53 -14.89 -2.19 7.92
C ALA A 53 -14.69 -2.04 9.44
N PHE A 54 -14.60 -0.82 9.96
CA PHE A 54 -14.49 -0.59 11.40
C PHE A 54 -15.79 -1.02 12.08
N GLY A 55 -15.68 -1.84 13.13
CA GLY A 55 -16.85 -2.40 13.80
C GLY A 55 -17.57 -3.54 13.07
N MET A 56 -17.07 -4.02 11.92
CA MET A 56 -17.72 -5.09 11.15
C MET A 56 -17.94 -6.41 11.92
N TRP A 57 -17.22 -6.59 13.03
CA TRP A 57 -17.31 -7.77 13.90
C TRP A 57 -17.84 -7.44 15.30
N ALA A 58 -18.25 -6.20 15.56
CA ALA A 58 -18.72 -5.77 16.88
C ALA A 58 -19.96 -6.56 17.34
N ASP A 59 -20.87 -6.85 16.41
CA ASP A 59 -22.13 -7.55 16.72
C ASP A 59 -22.02 -9.08 16.58
N ARG A 60 -20.86 -9.60 16.15
CA ARG A 60 -20.63 -11.02 15.89
C ARG A 60 -20.15 -11.74 17.14
N LYS A 61 -21.10 -12.33 17.87
CA LYS A 61 -20.81 -13.16 19.06
C LYS A 61 -20.07 -14.46 18.73
N ASP A 62 -20.17 -14.92 17.48
CA ASP A 62 -19.49 -16.11 16.96
C ASP A 62 -17.99 -15.87 16.69
N LEU A 63 -17.58 -14.62 16.48
CA LEU A 63 -16.19 -14.20 16.29
C LEU A 63 -15.68 -13.39 17.50
N ALA A 64 -15.80 -13.97 18.70
CA ALA A 64 -15.31 -13.36 19.94
C ALA A 64 -13.79 -13.06 19.90
N ASP A 65 -13.00 -13.88 19.20
CA ASP A 65 -11.59 -13.60 18.87
C ASP A 65 -11.39 -13.60 17.35
N PRO A 66 -11.47 -12.43 16.70
CA PRO A 66 -11.26 -12.35 15.27
C PRO A 66 -9.81 -12.60 14.84
N CYS A 67 -8.84 -12.38 15.72
CA CYS A 67 -7.43 -12.65 15.44
C CYS A 67 -7.18 -14.15 15.33
N ALA A 68 -7.73 -14.95 16.25
CA ALA A 68 -7.68 -16.41 16.18
C ALA A 68 -8.39 -16.92 14.92
N TRP A 69 -9.58 -16.38 14.62
CA TRP A 69 -10.34 -16.76 13.42
C TRP A 69 -9.57 -16.55 12.11
N VAL A 70 -8.95 -15.38 11.94
CA VAL A 70 -8.14 -15.09 10.75
C VAL A 70 -6.87 -15.95 10.70
N ARG A 71 -6.28 -16.30 11.85
CA ARG A 71 -5.13 -17.22 11.89
C ARG A 71 -5.51 -18.61 11.40
N GLU A 72 -6.65 -19.15 11.83
CA GLU A 72 -7.15 -20.45 11.34
C GLU A 72 -7.36 -20.43 9.82
N LEU A 73 -7.99 -19.38 9.29
CA LEU A 73 -8.17 -19.22 7.84
C LEU A 73 -6.85 -19.13 7.05
N ARG A 74 -5.80 -18.60 7.67
CA ARG A 74 -4.47 -18.47 7.05
C ARG A 74 -3.60 -19.71 7.20
N LYS A 75 -4.03 -20.73 7.97
CA LYS A 75 -3.32 -22.00 8.01
C LYS A 75 -3.31 -22.60 6.60
N GLY A 76 -2.12 -22.99 6.14
CA GLY A 76 -1.99 -23.75 4.90
C GLY A 76 -2.73 -25.08 5.01
N ARG A 77 -3.05 -25.70 3.88
CA ARG A 77 -3.69 -27.04 3.86
C ARG A 77 -2.86 -28.12 4.58
N PHE A 78 -1.54 -27.94 4.61
CA PHE A 78 -0.60 -28.80 5.31
C PHE A 78 0.18 -27.90 6.28
N CYS A 79 -0.15 -27.98 7.56
CA CYS A 79 0.67 -27.41 8.63
C CYS A 79 1.47 -28.56 9.27
N ASP A 80 2.34 -29.20 8.48
CA ASP A 80 3.33 -30.15 9.01
C ASP A 80 4.61 -30.01 8.20
N LEU A 81 5.64 -29.48 8.85
CA LEU A 81 7.07 -29.74 8.66
C LEU A 81 7.81 -29.25 9.92
#